data_AF-A0A1Q9MQY2-F1
#
_entry.id   AF-A0A1Q9MQY2-F1
#
_cell.length_a   1.000
_cell.length_b   1.000
_cell.length_c   1.000
_cell.angle_alpha   90.00
_cell.angle_beta   90.00
_cell.angle_gamma   90.00
#
_symmetry.space_group_name_H-M   'P 1'
#
loop_
_entity.id
_entity.type
_entity.pdbx_description
1 polymer ?
#
loop_
_entity_poly.entity_id
_entity_poly.type
_entity_poly.pdbx_seq_one_letter_code
_entity_poly.pdbx_strand_id
1 'polypeptide(L)'
;MRARFPPIGVVSYLLWQTCFATLFLAFSLAMLSLESGGQFWMGLCTFALLLALSISRSSVLLPSPTIAMRVKVGKRDPTKANPPVVHWKGVEYVFSARSGVQFIITVPLVILLLVFFFDLSINLWLQELVAKQTSFVANLFFDARARATYDPARNFPWSIVIGGTGTILGIESTCTAAPIYAIITGIVLFIPKNRGHSDHNDLSWRKGKTIFFVVAVIYSINLLRITSLVYSDYFGLLQETHEFLLPLTGILAAILLAASLVKWVPEFFAFILYICAISKCYFSKRKVRK
;
A
#
# COMPACT_ATOMS: atom_id res chain seq x y z
N MET A 1 32.15 22.04 13.19
CA MET A 1 31.40 21.10 12.32
C MET A 1 30.07 21.74 11.95
N ARG A 2 29.87 22.17 10.69
CA ARG A 2 28.57 22.74 10.26
C ARG A 2 27.77 21.66 9.56
N ALA A 3 26.71 21.17 10.21
CA ALA A 3 25.69 20.35 9.58
C ALA A 3 25.05 21.18 8.45
N ARG A 4 25.28 20.78 7.18
CA ARG A 4 24.58 21.38 6.04
C ARG A 4 23.21 20.72 5.96
N PHE A 5 22.18 21.42 6.39
CA PHE A 5 20.82 21.01 6.12
C PHE A 5 20.57 21.00 4.60
N PRO A 6 19.88 19.98 4.06
CA PRO A 6 19.43 20.01 2.68
C PRO A 6 18.54 21.24 2.44
N PRO A 7 18.56 21.82 1.23
CA PRO A 7 17.81 23.02 0.92
C PRO A 7 16.32 22.75 1.12
N ILE A 8 15.62 23.73 1.65
CA ILE A 8 14.18 23.66 2.00
C ILE A 8 13.36 23.12 0.83
N GLY A 9 13.72 23.42 -0.43
CA GLY A 9 13.07 22.90 -1.63
C GLY A 9 13.26 21.40 -1.92
N VAL A 10 14.40 20.79 -1.53
CA VAL A 10 14.64 19.35 -1.71
C VAL A 10 14.01 18.55 -0.58
N VAL A 11 14.04 19.08 0.64
CA VAL A 11 13.28 18.55 1.78
C VAL A 11 11.80 18.63 1.46
N SER A 12 11.31 19.78 0.99
CA SER A 12 9.95 19.99 0.48
C SER A 12 9.59 19.04 -0.65
N TYR A 13 10.48 18.76 -1.61
CA TYR A 13 10.19 17.86 -2.73
C TYR A 13 10.20 16.39 -2.34
N LEU A 14 11.14 15.94 -1.50
CA LEU A 14 11.15 14.59 -0.96
C LEU A 14 9.99 14.38 -0.01
N LEU A 15 9.71 15.32 0.90
CA LEU A 15 8.49 15.32 1.71
C LEU A 15 7.25 15.39 0.84
N TRP A 16 7.26 16.12 -0.28
CA TRP A 16 6.13 16.14 -1.20
C TRP A 16 5.99 14.81 -1.91
N GLN A 17 7.05 14.16 -2.38
CA GLN A 17 6.92 12.84 -3.02
C GLN A 17 6.59 11.74 -2.03
N THR A 18 7.13 11.77 -0.81
CA THR A 18 6.78 10.81 0.24
C THR A 18 5.42 11.11 0.84
N CYS A 19 5.07 12.35 1.17
CA CYS A 19 3.72 12.70 1.62
C CYS A 19 2.72 12.53 0.50
N PHE A 20 3.02 12.87 -0.75
CA PHE A 20 2.13 12.58 -1.88
C PHE A 20 1.99 11.08 -2.03
N ALA A 21 3.05 10.29 -2.17
CA ALA A 21 2.94 8.84 -2.28
C ALA A 21 2.27 8.18 -1.05
N THR A 22 2.43 8.71 0.15
CA THR A 22 1.84 8.17 1.39
C THR A 22 0.40 8.63 1.58
N LEU A 23 0.07 9.90 1.35
CA LEU A 23 -1.31 10.43 1.31
C LEU A 23 -2.08 9.87 0.13
N PHE A 24 -1.41 9.55 -0.97
CA PHE A 24 -1.98 8.93 -2.16
C PHE A 24 -2.18 7.44 -1.97
N LEU A 25 -1.22 6.72 -1.38
CA LEU A 25 -1.43 5.33 -0.98
C LEU A 25 -2.55 5.25 0.06
N ALA A 26 -2.59 6.18 1.00
CA ALA A 26 -3.66 6.32 1.97
C ALA A 26 -5.01 6.70 1.32
N PHE A 27 -5.02 7.60 0.34
CA PHE A 27 -6.21 8.00 -0.41
C PHE A 27 -6.70 6.88 -1.34
N SER A 28 -5.81 6.16 -2.01
CA SER A 28 -6.14 4.98 -2.78
C SER A 28 -6.70 3.90 -1.85
N LEU A 29 -6.04 3.59 -0.73
CA LEU A 29 -6.53 2.63 0.26
C LEU A 29 -7.87 3.07 0.89
N ALA A 30 -8.09 4.37 1.09
CA ALA A 30 -9.35 4.94 1.57
C ALA A 30 -10.47 4.89 0.50
N MET A 31 -10.16 5.14 -0.78
CA MET A 31 -11.11 5.00 -1.89
C MET A 31 -11.43 3.55 -2.22
N LEU A 32 -10.46 2.64 -2.01
CA LEU A 32 -10.58 1.18 -2.11
C LEU A 32 -11.41 0.56 -0.98
N SER A 33 -11.67 1.33 0.07
CA SER A 33 -12.47 0.91 1.21
C SER A 33 -13.95 1.31 1.08
N LEU A 34 -14.35 2.03 0.03
CA LEU A 34 -15.75 2.35 -0.27
C LEU A 34 -16.47 1.17 -0.94
N GLU A 35 -17.72 0.94 -0.53
CA GLU A 35 -18.53 -0.29 -0.70
C GLU A 35 -18.84 -0.72 -2.15
N SER A 36 -18.69 0.15 -3.15
CA SER A 36 -19.06 -0.22 -4.53
C SER A 36 -17.86 -0.67 -5.38
N GLY A 37 -18.04 -1.75 -6.15
CA GLY A 37 -17.07 -2.20 -7.14
C GLY A 37 -16.63 -1.09 -8.11
N GLY A 38 -17.50 -0.12 -8.40
CA GLY A 38 -17.15 1.07 -9.21
C GLY A 38 -16.13 2.00 -8.56
N GLN A 39 -16.15 2.16 -7.24
CA GLN A 39 -15.18 2.97 -6.50
C GLN A 39 -13.81 2.28 -6.42
N PHE A 40 -13.77 0.94 -6.36
CA PHE A 40 -12.54 0.17 -6.54
C PHE A 40 -11.88 0.45 -7.90
N TRP A 41 -12.64 0.38 -8.99
CA TRP A 41 -12.15 0.68 -10.34
C TRP A 41 -11.70 2.13 -10.49
N MET A 42 -12.45 3.09 -9.92
CA MET A 42 -12.03 4.49 -9.88
C MET A 42 -10.75 4.67 -9.08
N GLY A 43 -10.59 4.02 -7.93
CA GLY A 43 -9.36 4.06 -7.13
C GLY A 43 -8.15 3.56 -7.91
N LEU A 44 -8.32 2.47 -8.68
CA LEU A 44 -7.26 1.85 -9.48
C LEU A 44 -6.92 2.69 -10.74
N CYS A 45 -7.92 3.24 -11.42
CA CYS A 45 -7.74 4.18 -12.52
C CYS A 45 -7.12 5.51 -12.07
N THR A 46 -7.57 6.03 -10.93
CA THR A 46 -7.02 7.23 -10.29
C THR A 46 -5.58 6.97 -9.83
N PHE A 47 -5.29 5.76 -9.36
CA PHE A 47 -3.92 5.35 -9.04
C PHE A 47 -3.02 5.37 -10.29
N ALA A 48 -3.45 4.73 -11.38
CA ALA A 48 -2.69 4.69 -12.63
C ALA A 48 -2.51 6.10 -13.24
N LEU A 49 -3.57 6.92 -13.24
CA LEU A 49 -3.56 8.29 -13.77
C LEU A 49 -2.65 9.20 -12.94
N LEU A 50 -2.71 9.13 -11.62
CA LEU A 50 -1.89 9.97 -10.75
C LEU A 50 -0.43 9.49 -10.68
N LEU A 51 -0.17 8.19 -10.84
CA LEU A 51 1.18 7.69 -11.10
C LEU A 51 1.72 8.29 -12.40
N ALA A 52 0.92 8.28 -13.47
CA ALA A 52 1.28 8.90 -14.75
C ALA A 52 1.49 10.42 -14.62
N LEU A 53 0.66 11.13 -13.83
CA LEU A 53 0.79 12.57 -13.58
C LEU A 53 1.96 12.92 -12.65
N SER A 54 2.30 12.06 -11.67
CA SER A 54 3.50 12.21 -10.84
C SER A 54 4.76 12.07 -11.71
N ILE A 55 4.77 11.06 -12.59
CA ILE A 55 5.82 10.88 -13.60
C ILE A 55 5.88 12.10 -14.53
N SER A 56 4.75 12.63 -14.99
CA SER A 56 4.74 13.79 -15.90
C SER A 56 5.15 15.10 -15.22
N ARG A 57 4.70 15.37 -14.00
CA ARG A 57 4.98 16.63 -13.28
C ARG A 57 6.40 16.67 -12.70
N SER A 58 7.00 15.52 -12.41
CA SER A 58 8.44 15.41 -12.08
C SER A 58 9.35 15.93 -13.20
N SER A 59 8.85 15.99 -14.45
CA SER A 59 9.57 16.54 -15.60
C SER A 59 9.50 18.07 -15.72
N VAL A 60 8.56 18.72 -15.01
CA VAL A 60 8.24 20.15 -15.15
C VAL A 60 8.77 21.01 -13.99
N LEU A 61 8.85 20.47 -12.76
CA LEU A 61 9.11 21.25 -11.54
C LEU A 61 10.55 21.24 -11.01
N LEU A 62 11.53 20.75 -11.77
CA LEU A 62 12.92 20.76 -11.28
C LEU A 62 13.65 22.06 -11.63
N PRO A 63 13.99 22.91 -10.63
CA PRO A 63 15.00 23.94 -10.84
C PRO A 63 16.36 23.30 -11.16
N SER A 64 17.12 24.06 -11.95
CA SER A 64 18.50 23.83 -12.38
C SER A 64 19.44 23.40 -11.21
N PRO A 65 20.56 22.70 -11.50
CA PRO A 65 21.25 21.82 -10.56
C PRO A 65 22.12 22.61 -9.60
N THR A 66 21.78 22.64 -8.31
CA THR A 66 22.73 23.21 -7.33
C THR A 66 22.92 22.43 -6.06
N ILE A 67 22.15 21.38 -5.75
CA ILE A 67 22.44 20.58 -4.54
C ILE A 67 22.42 19.08 -4.83
N ALA A 68 23.63 18.52 -4.79
CA ALA A 68 23.96 17.12 -4.98
C ALA A 68 23.28 16.23 -3.94
N MET A 69 22.12 15.65 -4.30
CA MET A 69 22.03 14.20 -4.17
C MET A 69 23.24 13.66 -4.94
N ARG A 70 24.20 13.00 -4.26
CA ARG A 70 25.24 12.23 -4.95
C ARG A 70 24.60 10.99 -5.56
N VAL A 71 23.74 11.18 -6.55
CA VAL A 71 23.70 10.28 -7.69
C VAL A 71 25.03 10.52 -8.38
N LYS A 72 26.08 9.81 -7.98
CA LYS A 72 27.26 9.69 -8.85
C LYS A 72 26.79 8.87 -10.05
N VAL A 73 26.21 9.56 -11.04
CA VAL A 73 26.21 9.03 -12.40
C VAL A 73 27.69 8.98 -12.75
N GLY A 74 28.31 7.80 -12.61
CA GLY A 74 29.71 7.60 -12.97
C GLY A 74 29.96 8.18 -14.37
N LYS A 75 31.15 8.77 -14.58
CA LYS A 75 31.55 9.33 -15.89
C LYS A 75 31.19 8.31 -16.98
N ARG A 76 30.28 8.70 -17.88
CA ARG A 76 29.75 7.85 -18.94
C ARG A 76 30.82 7.63 -20.00
N ASP A 77 31.17 6.37 -20.21
CA ASP A 77 31.64 5.93 -21.52
C ASP A 77 30.43 5.96 -22.48
N PRO A 78 30.46 6.73 -23.59
CA PRO A 78 29.35 6.83 -24.52
C PRO A 78 29.01 5.51 -25.24
N THR A 79 29.86 4.48 -25.13
CA THR A 79 29.71 3.20 -25.82
C THR A 79 29.06 2.08 -24.99
N LYS A 80 28.91 2.23 -23.66
CA LYS A 80 28.28 1.23 -22.77
C LYS A 80 27.17 1.84 -21.93
N ALA A 81 25.93 1.43 -22.20
CA ALA A 81 24.75 1.83 -21.42
C ALA A 81 24.71 1.11 -20.05
N ASN A 82 25.55 1.54 -19.11
CA ASN A 82 25.50 1.02 -17.74
C ASN A 82 24.26 1.56 -17.00
N PRO A 83 23.54 0.72 -16.25
CA PRO A 83 22.34 1.12 -15.51
C PRO A 83 22.68 2.16 -14.41
N PRO A 84 21.75 3.06 -14.05
CA PRO A 84 22.01 4.04 -12.99
C PRO A 84 22.21 3.38 -11.64
N VAL A 85 23.15 3.90 -10.86
CA VAL A 85 23.44 3.45 -9.49
C VAL A 85 22.78 4.42 -8.51
N VAL A 86 22.02 3.89 -7.56
CA VAL A 86 21.34 4.66 -6.51
C VAL A 86 21.98 4.34 -5.17
N HIS A 87 22.30 5.36 -4.36
CA HIS A 87 22.80 5.17 -3.00
C HIS A 87 21.68 5.44 -1.99
N TRP A 88 21.43 4.49 -1.09
CA TRP A 88 20.45 4.65 -0.01
C TRP A 88 21.02 4.09 1.30
N LYS A 89 21.02 4.92 2.35
CA LYS A 89 21.61 4.59 3.67
C LYS A 89 23.02 3.98 3.58
N GLY A 90 23.87 4.52 2.69
CA GLY A 90 25.25 4.04 2.51
C GLY A 90 25.40 2.75 1.69
N VAL A 91 24.30 2.14 1.22
CA VAL A 91 24.32 0.95 0.37
C VAL A 91 24.09 1.35 -1.08
N GLU A 92 24.82 0.71 -2.00
CA GLU A 92 24.63 0.88 -3.44
C GLU A 92 23.56 -0.06 -3.97
N TYR A 93 22.61 0.49 -4.72
CA TYR A 93 21.51 -0.22 -5.35
C TYR A 93 21.60 -0.09 -6.85
N VAL A 94 21.61 -1.25 -7.52
CA VAL A 94 21.59 -1.38 -8.97
C VAL A 94 20.43 -2.28 -9.33
N PHE A 95 19.50 -1.76 -10.11
CA PHE A 95 18.35 -2.52 -10.59
C PHE A 95 18.45 -2.75 -12.09
N SER A 96 17.59 -3.63 -12.60
CA SER A 96 17.45 -3.84 -14.03
C SER A 96 16.28 -3.02 -14.57
N ALA A 97 16.36 -2.53 -15.80
CA ALA A 97 15.21 -1.91 -16.44
C ALA A 97 14.05 -2.92 -16.59
N ARG A 98 14.35 -4.20 -16.88
CA ARG A 98 13.36 -5.28 -17.00
C ARG A 98 12.58 -5.49 -15.71
N SER A 99 13.25 -5.47 -14.56
CA SER A 99 12.59 -5.60 -13.25
C SER A 99 11.68 -4.41 -12.95
N GLY A 100 11.95 -3.23 -13.54
CA GLY A 100 11.03 -2.10 -13.40
C GLY A 100 9.77 -2.21 -14.24
N VAL A 101 9.89 -2.69 -15.48
CA VAL A 101 8.72 -3.01 -16.32
C VAL A 101 7.90 -4.13 -15.69
N GLN A 102 8.55 -5.17 -15.18
CA GLN A 102 7.90 -6.27 -14.48
C GLN A 102 7.17 -5.77 -13.22
N PHE A 103 7.77 -4.89 -12.42
CA PHE A 103 7.10 -4.32 -11.25
C PHE A 103 5.81 -3.56 -11.64
N ILE A 104 5.88 -2.69 -12.64
CA ILE A 104 4.74 -1.86 -13.06
C ILE A 104 3.58 -2.69 -13.61
N ILE A 105 3.87 -3.79 -14.34
CA ILE A 105 2.83 -4.63 -14.94
C ILE A 105 2.33 -5.69 -13.97
N THR A 106 3.26 -6.39 -13.30
CA THR A 106 2.93 -7.55 -12.48
C THR A 106 2.26 -7.16 -11.16
N VAL A 107 2.61 -6.02 -10.56
CA VAL A 107 1.97 -5.58 -9.30
C VAL A 107 0.46 -5.37 -9.48
N PRO A 108 -0.04 -4.54 -10.41
CA PRO A 108 -1.48 -4.38 -10.61
C PRO A 108 -2.19 -5.69 -10.98
N LEU A 109 -1.57 -6.51 -11.84
CA LEU A 109 -2.13 -7.79 -12.28
C LEU A 109 -2.31 -8.75 -11.09
N VAL A 110 -1.29 -8.87 -10.23
CA VAL A 110 -1.36 -9.77 -9.07
C VAL A 110 -2.29 -9.22 -7.99
N ILE A 111 -2.34 -7.90 -7.79
CA ILE A 111 -3.33 -7.29 -6.89
C ILE A 111 -4.75 -7.66 -7.36
N LEU A 112 -5.03 -7.52 -8.66
CA LEU A 112 -6.33 -7.86 -9.24
C LEU A 112 -6.65 -9.35 -9.02
N LEU A 113 -5.71 -10.25 -9.31
CA LEU A 113 -5.89 -11.68 -9.10
C LEU A 113 -6.11 -12.03 -7.62
N LEU A 114 -5.41 -11.37 -6.71
CA LEU A 114 -5.58 -11.58 -5.28
C LEU A 114 -6.94 -11.08 -4.76
N VAL A 115 -7.44 -9.95 -5.27
CA VAL A 115 -8.79 -9.47 -4.94
C VAL A 115 -9.84 -10.49 -5.37
N PHE A 116 -9.80 -10.93 -6.63
CA PHE A 116 -10.71 -11.98 -7.10
C PHE A 116 -10.56 -13.28 -6.31
N PHE A 117 -9.33 -13.65 -5.95
CA PHE A 117 -9.09 -14.82 -5.11
C PHE A 117 -9.82 -14.69 -3.78
N PHE A 118 -9.70 -13.58 -3.07
CA PHE A 118 -10.37 -13.38 -1.78
C PHE A 118 -11.90 -13.38 -1.86
N ASP A 119 -12.48 -13.01 -3.00
CA ASP A 119 -13.94 -13.06 -3.21
C ASP A 119 -14.47 -14.46 -3.59
N LEU A 120 -13.59 -15.44 -3.86
CA LEU A 120 -14.01 -16.82 -4.12
C LEU A 120 -14.66 -17.44 -2.89
N SER A 121 -15.67 -18.30 -3.11
CA SER A 121 -16.40 -19.01 -2.05
C SER A 121 -15.49 -19.87 -1.15
N ILE A 122 -14.35 -20.34 -1.68
CA ILE A 122 -13.36 -21.07 -0.88
C ILE A 122 -12.76 -20.22 0.25
N ASN A 123 -12.82 -18.88 0.15
CA ASN A 123 -12.29 -17.95 1.15
C ASN A 123 -13.35 -17.43 2.13
N LEU A 124 -14.57 -17.98 2.13
CA LEU A 124 -15.63 -17.63 3.10
C LEU A 124 -15.22 -17.92 4.55
N TRP A 125 -14.25 -18.80 4.78
CA TRP A 125 -13.68 -19.05 6.12
C TRP A 125 -13.08 -17.78 6.75
N LEU A 126 -12.62 -16.82 5.94
CA LEU A 126 -12.07 -15.56 6.46
C LEU A 126 -13.20 -14.68 7.03
N GLN A 127 -14.34 -14.63 6.34
CA GLN A 127 -15.53 -13.93 6.83
C GLN A 127 -16.08 -14.60 8.11
N GLU A 128 -16.09 -15.93 8.15
CA GLU A 128 -16.45 -16.70 9.35
C GLU A 128 -15.59 -16.32 10.54
N LEU A 129 -14.27 -16.31 10.34
CA LEU A 129 -13.29 -16.06 11.38
C LEU A 129 -13.47 -14.64 11.94
N VAL A 130 -13.63 -13.64 11.05
CA VAL A 130 -13.90 -12.25 11.43
C VAL A 130 -15.24 -12.12 12.18
N ALA A 131 -16.31 -12.73 11.69
CA ALA A 131 -17.64 -12.67 12.32
C ALA A 131 -17.61 -13.23 13.76
N LYS A 132 -17.01 -14.42 13.93
CA LYS A 132 -16.91 -15.09 15.23
C LYS A 132 -16.03 -14.33 16.21
N GLN A 133 -14.85 -13.88 15.76
CA GLN A 133 -13.95 -13.13 16.62
C GLN A 133 -14.54 -11.78 17.01
N THR A 134 -15.18 -11.06 16.08
CA THR A 134 -15.83 -9.78 16.39
C THR A 134 -16.95 -9.98 17.39
N SER A 135 -17.81 -11.00 17.20
CA SER A 135 -18.89 -11.30 18.14
C SER A 135 -18.35 -11.62 19.53
N PHE A 136 -17.27 -12.40 19.62
CA PHE A 136 -16.60 -12.70 20.89
C PHE A 136 -16.06 -11.44 21.57
N VAL A 137 -15.30 -10.60 20.85
CA VAL A 137 -14.71 -9.36 21.38
C VAL A 137 -15.81 -8.37 21.79
N ALA A 138 -16.85 -8.20 20.97
CA ALA A 138 -17.97 -7.31 21.26
C ALA A 138 -18.73 -7.74 22.53
N ASN A 139 -18.94 -9.03 22.73
CA ASN A 139 -19.56 -9.54 23.95
C ASN A 139 -18.65 -9.39 25.17
N LEU A 140 -17.34 -9.62 25.00
CA LEU A 140 -16.35 -9.51 26.08
C LEU A 140 -16.24 -8.09 26.63
N PHE A 141 -16.24 -7.07 25.76
CA PHE A 141 -16.02 -5.68 26.17
C PHE A 141 -17.29 -4.86 26.34
N PHE A 142 -18.38 -5.20 25.64
CA PHE A 142 -19.57 -4.34 25.56
C PHE A 142 -20.89 -5.06 25.88
N ASP A 143 -20.88 -6.35 26.22
CA ASP A 143 -22.08 -7.17 26.43
C ASP A 143 -23.13 -7.00 25.30
N ALA A 144 -22.65 -6.88 24.05
CA ALA A 144 -23.47 -6.53 22.89
C ALA A 144 -24.45 -7.64 22.44
N ARG A 145 -24.45 -8.80 23.12
CA ARG A 145 -25.20 -10.01 22.76
C ARG A 145 -25.07 -10.37 21.26
N ALA A 146 -23.93 -10.04 20.68
CA ALA A 146 -23.61 -10.23 19.28
C ALA A 146 -23.44 -11.72 18.97
N ARG A 147 -24.00 -12.17 17.84
CA ARG A 147 -23.93 -13.56 17.38
C ARG A 147 -23.53 -13.62 15.91
N ALA A 148 -22.54 -14.44 15.59
CA ALA A 148 -22.20 -14.76 14.21
C ALA A 148 -23.23 -15.74 13.63
N THR A 149 -23.79 -15.40 12.48
CA THR A 149 -24.78 -16.22 11.76
C THR A 149 -24.34 -16.48 10.34
N TYR A 150 -24.71 -17.66 9.83
CA TYR A 150 -24.44 -18.09 8.46
C TYR A 150 -25.76 -18.32 7.72
N ASP A 151 -25.93 -17.64 6.59
CA ASP A 151 -27.08 -17.77 5.69
C ASP A 151 -26.60 -17.79 4.23
N PRO A 152 -26.50 -18.97 3.59
CA PRO A 152 -25.96 -19.10 2.23
C PRO A 152 -26.85 -18.46 1.16
N ALA A 153 -28.09 -18.09 1.48
CA ALA A 153 -29.00 -17.43 0.54
C ALA A 153 -28.73 -15.92 0.42
N ARG A 154 -27.93 -15.33 1.32
CA ARG A 154 -27.57 -13.90 1.28
C ARG A 154 -26.35 -13.64 0.42
N ASN A 155 -26.27 -12.41 -0.10
CA ASN A 155 -25.09 -11.91 -0.82
C ASN A 155 -23.81 -11.97 0.04
N PHE A 156 -23.95 -11.79 1.36
CA PHE A 156 -22.88 -11.95 2.35
C PHE A 156 -23.29 -13.05 3.33
N PRO A 157 -22.79 -14.29 3.14
CA PRO A 157 -23.28 -15.44 3.89
C PRO A 157 -23.01 -15.35 5.39
N TRP A 158 -21.89 -14.75 5.78
CA TRP A 158 -21.55 -14.51 7.18
C TRP A 158 -22.00 -13.11 7.60
N SER A 159 -22.64 -13.04 8.77
CA SER A 159 -23.13 -11.81 9.35
C SER A 159 -23.04 -11.82 10.87
N ILE A 160 -23.14 -10.65 11.49
CA ILE A 160 -23.25 -10.46 12.92
C ILE A 160 -24.63 -9.92 13.23
N VAL A 161 -25.40 -10.64 14.05
CA VAL A 161 -26.68 -10.20 14.60
C VAL A 161 -26.45 -9.61 15.98
N ILE A 162 -26.87 -8.36 16.18
CA ILE A 162 -26.69 -7.65 17.45
C ILE A 162 -27.95 -7.82 18.30
N GLY A 163 -27.80 -8.41 19.49
CA GLY A 163 -28.92 -8.64 20.40
C GLY A 163 -29.34 -7.35 21.09
N GLY A 164 -30.59 -6.94 20.91
CA GLY A 164 -31.15 -5.72 21.50
C GLY A 164 -31.64 -4.72 20.45
N THR A 165 -30.89 -4.55 19.36
CA THR A 165 -31.28 -3.71 18.22
C THR A 165 -31.90 -4.52 17.08
N GLY A 166 -31.50 -5.79 16.94
CA GLY A 166 -31.93 -6.63 15.82
C GLY A 166 -31.19 -6.34 14.51
N THR A 167 -30.21 -5.43 14.54
CA THR A 167 -29.38 -5.08 13.38
C THR A 167 -28.58 -6.30 12.92
N ILE A 168 -28.52 -6.47 11.60
CA ILE A 168 -27.71 -7.52 10.96
C ILE A 168 -26.62 -6.85 10.13
N LEU A 169 -25.37 -7.06 10.53
CA LEU A 169 -24.19 -6.56 9.82
C LEU A 169 -23.62 -7.67 8.93
N GLY A 170 -23.71 -7.51 7.62
CA GLY A 170 -23.07 -8.42 6.66
C GLY A 170 -21.55 -8.26 6.70
N ILE A 171 -20.80 -9.37 6.64
CA ILE A 171 -19.34 -9.35 6.59
C ILE A 171 -18.88 -9.44 5.13
N GLU A 172 -18.50 -8.29 4.58
CA GLU A 172 -17.98 -8.17 3.23
C GLU A 172 -16.46 -8.43 3.17
N SER A 173 -15.91 -8.56 1.96
CA SER A 173 -14.46 -8.69 1.77
C SER A 173 -13.70 -7.45 2.26
N THR A 174 -14.31 -6.26 2.23
CA THR A 174 -13.77 -5.03 2.83
C THR A 174 -13.67 -5.12 4.36
N CYS A 175 -14.64 -5.74 5.03
CA CYS A 175 -14.61 -6.03 6.48
C CYS A 175 -13.42 -6.94 6.82
N THR A 176 -13.08 -7.88 5.94
CA THR A 176 -11.91 -8.75 6.12
C THR A 176 -10.57 -8.09 5.78
N ALA A 177 -10.54 -6.83 5.30
CA ALA A 177 -9.35 -6.17 4.73
C ALA A 177 -8.72 -6.88 3.53
N ALA A 178 -9.45 -7.78 2.85
CA ALA A 178 -8.94 -8.53 1.72
C ALA A 178 -8.31 -7.64 0.61
N PRO A 179 -8.91 -6.51 0.20
CA PRO A 179 -8.27 -5.61 -0.78
C PRO A 179 -6.94 -5.03 -0.29
N ILE A 180 -6.85 -4.71 1.00
CA ILE A 180 -5.64 -4.16 1.62
C ILE A 180 -4.54 -5.24 1.65
N TYR A 181 -4.88 -6.48 1.99
CA TYR A 181 -3.95 -7.62 1.96
C TYR A 181 -3.44 -7.91 0.54
N ALA A 182 -4.32 -7.85 -0.46
CA ALA A 182 -3.96 -8.01 -1.86
C ALA A 182 -2.93 -6.96 -2.30
N ILE A 183 -3.15 -5.69 -1.96
CA ILE A 183 -2.25 -4.58 -2.32
C ILE A 183 -0.89 -4.74 -1.65
N ILE A 184 -0.88 -4.99 -0.35
CA ILE A 184 0.35 -5.14 0.42
C ILE A 184 1.17 -6.32 -0.11
N THR A 185 0.51 -7.46 -0.30
CA THR A 185 1.15 -8.67 -0.83
C THR A 185 1.69 -8.44 -2.22
N GLY A 186 0.89 -7.85 -3.12
CA GLY A 186 1.28 -7.53 -4.49
C GLY A 186 2.48 -6.58 -4.55
N ILE A 187 2.47 -5.49 -3.78
CA ILE A 187 3.59 -4.55 -3.74
C ILE A 187 4.84 -5.24 -3.21
N VAL A 188 4.77 -5.86 -2.01
CA VAL A 188 5.95 -6.37 -1.29
C VAL A 188 6.60 -7.53 -2.04
N LEU A 189 5.80 -8.45 -2.58
CA LEU A 189 6.30 -9.66 -3.24
C LEU A 189 7.13 -9.30 -4.49
N PHE A 190 6.72 -8.29 -5.25
CA PHE A 190 7.37 -7.93 -6.51
C PHE A 190 8.47 -6.88 -6.38
N ILE A 191 8.77 -6.36 -5.18
CA ILE A 191 9.90 -5.42 -4.98
C ILE A 191 11.16 -6.00 -5.64
N PRO A 192 11.79 -5.29 -6.59
CA PRO A 192 12.88 -5.85 -7.36
C PRO A 192 14.12 -6.01 -6.49
N LYS A 193 14.89 -7.07 -6.78
CA LYS A 193 16.14 -7.33 -6.08
C LYS A 193 17.22 -6.34 -6.51
N ASN A 194 18.02 -5.89 -5.55
CA ASN A 194 19.30 -5.25 -5.84
C ASN A 194 20.29 -6.26 -6.48
N ARG A 195 20.93 -5.87 -7.58
CA ARG A 195 22.00 -6.65 -8.22
C ARG A 195 23.36 -6.49 -7.54
N GLY A 196 23.57 -5.39 -6.82
CA GLY A 196 24.87 -5.04 -6.22
C GLY A 196 25.21 -5.76 -4.92
N HIS A 197 24.26 -6.45 -4.29
CA HIS A 197 24.47 -7.17 -3.02
C HIS A 197 23.91 -8.61 -3.13
N SER A 198 24.73 -9.60 -2.77
CA SER A 198 24.55 -10.99 -3.20
C SER A 198 23.54 -11.83 -2.40
N ASP A 199 23.00 -11.38 -1.27
CA ASP A 199 22.21 -12.29 -0.43
C ASP A 199 20.75 -12.44 -0.89
N HIS A 200 20.45 -13.54 -1.60
CA HIS A 200 19.12 -13.86 -2.14
C HIS A 200 18.13 -14.29 -1.05
N ASN A 201 18.58 -15.11 -0.09
CA ASN A 201 17.70 -15.65 0.94
C ASN A 201 17.23 -14.58 1.94
N ASP A 202 18.02 -13.54 2.16
CA ASP A 202 17.66 -12.45 3.08
C ASP A 202 16.48 -11.62 2.54
N LEU A 203 16.43 -11.28 1.24
CA LEU A 203 15.34 -10.46 0.71
C LEU A 203 13.98 -11.17 0.76
N SER A 204 13.92 -12.44 0.35
CA SER A 204 12.66 -13.20 0.38
C SER A 204 12.12 -13.36 1.80
N TRP A 205 13.01 -13.61 2.77
CA TRP A 205 12.65 -13.67 4.18
C TRP A 205 12.14 -12.32 4.71
N ARG A 206 12.84 -11.22 4.40
CA ARG A 206 12.40 -9.86 4.80
C ARG A 206 11.05 -9.48 4.20
N LYS A 207 10.78 -9.88 2.95
CA LYS A 207 9.47 -9.70 2.31
C LYS A 207 8.38 -10.50 3.03
N GLY A 208 8.61 -11.79 3.27
CA GLY A 208 7.67 -12.66 3.99
C GLY A 208 7.38 -12.13 5.40
N LYS A 209 8.42 -11.75 6.14
CA LYS A 209 8.29 -11.11 7.46
C LYS A 209 7.49 -9.81 7.41
N THR A 210 7.71 -8.99 6.38
CA THR A 210 6.97 -7.73 6.20
C THR A 210 5.49 -8.00 5.94
N ILE A 211 5.15 -8.91 5.02
CA ILE A 211 3.77 -9.28 4.72
C ILE A 211 3.09 -9.81 5.98
N PHE A 212 3.70 -10.80 6.66
CA PHE A 212 3.13 -11.39 7.87
C PHE A 212 2.86 -10.35 8.96
N PHE A 213 3.85 -9.51 9.28
CA PHE A 213 3.70 -8.50 10.31
C PHE A 213 2.62 -7.47 9.97
N VAL A 214 2.63 -6.95 8.75
CA VAL A 214 1.69 -5.91 8.34
C VAL A 214 0.26 -6.47 8.26
N VAL A 215 0.07 -7.67 7.70
CA VAL A 215 -1.23 -8.35 7.65
C VAL A 215 -1.77 -8.62 9.06
N ALA A 216 -0.94 -9.13 9.97
CA ALA A 216 -1.35 -9.41 11.35
C ALA A 216 -1.82 -8.16 12.10
N VAL A 217 -1.10 -7.03 11.95
CA VAL A 217 -1.49 -5.78 12.61
C VAL A 217 -2.75 -5.19 11.97
N ILE A 218 -2.87 -5.20 10.64
CA ILE A 218 -4.08 -4.70 9.96
C ILE A 218 -5.30 -5.55 10.32
N TYR A 219 -5.13 -6.86 10.40
CA TYR A 219 -6.17 -7.78 10.87
C TYR A 219 -6.70 -7.36 12.25
N SER A 220 -5.79 -7.12 13.20
CA SER A 220 -6.16 -6.66 14.55
C SER A 220 -6.86 -5.30 14.54
N ILE A 221 -6.38 -4.34 13.74
CA ILE A 221 -7.02 -3.02 13.60
C ILE A 221 -8.44 -3.18 13.02
N ASN A 222 -8.63 -4.04 12.03
CA ASN A 222 -9.93 -4.27 11.42
C ASN A 222 -10.90 -4.96 12.38
N LEU A 223 -10.42 -5.92 13.17
CA LEU A 223 -11.22 -6.55 14.21
C LEU A 223 -11.74 -5.51 15.22
N LEU A 224 -10.86 -4.59 15.66
CA LEU A 224 -11.24 -3.47 16.52
C LEU A 224 -12.23 -2.53 15.83
N ARG A 225 -12.01 -2.19 14.56
CA ARG A 225 -12.93 -1.36 13.77
C ARG A 225 -14.34 -1.95 13.75
N ILE A 226 -14.51 -3.23 13.39
CA ILE A 226 -15.84 -3.84 13.30
C ILE A 226 -16.47 -3.97 14.69
N THR A 227 -15.67 -4.27 15.72
CA THR A 227 -16.16 -4.28 17.10
C THR A 227 -16.69 -2.90 17.51
N SER A 228 -16.00 -1.82 17.14
CA SER A 228 -16.48 -0.46 17.37
C SER A 228 -17.76 -0.15 16.60
N LEU A 229 -17.96 -0.71 15.39
CA LEU A 229 -19.23 -0.57 14.66
C LEU A 229 -20.38 -1.26 15.39
N VAL A 230 -20.16 -2.47 15.89
CA VAL A 230 -21.15 -3.21 16.70
C VAL A 230 -21.52 -2.41 17.94
N TYR A 231 -20.54 -1.79 18.61
CA TYR A 231 -20.80 -0.94 19.77
C TYR A 231 -21.56 0.34 19.41
N SER A 232 -21.18 1.02 18.33
CA SER A 232 -21.82 2.26 17.88
C SER A 232 -23.26 2.06 17.40
N ASP A 233 -23.63 0.86 16.94
CA ASP A 233 -25.02 0.52 16.58
C ASP A 233 -25.98 0.74 17.75
N TYR A 234 -25.55 0.41 18.97
CA TYR A 234 -26.35 0.60 20.18
C TYR A 234 -26.74 2.08 20.41
N PHE A 235 -25.94 3.02 19.93
CA PHE A 235 -26.17 4.46 20.05
C PHE A 235 -26.76 5.09 18.78
N GLY A 236 -27.07 4.29 17.75
CA GLY A 236 -27.55 4.80 16.46
C GLY A 236 -26.49 5.56 15.65
N LEU A 237 -25.20 5.35 15.95
CA LEU A 237 -24.07 6.04 15.31
C LEU A 237 -23.33 5.14 14.30
N LEU A 238 -23.98 4.07 13.83
CA LEU A 238 -23.38 3.07 12.95
C LEU A 238 -22.78 3.70 11.69
N GLN A 239 -23.55 4.53 10.97
CA GLN A 239 -23.15 5.13 9.71
C GLN A 239 -21.95 6.08 9.87
N GLU A 240 -22.05 7.01 10.81
CA GLU A 240 -20.97 7.99 11.10
C GLU A 240 -19.66 7.28 11.49
N THR A 241 -19.79 6.23 12.32
CA THR A 241 -18.64 5.42 12.73
C THR A 241 -18.05 4.65 11.56
N HIS A 242 -18.90 4.13 10.66
CA HIS A 242 -18.48 3.41 9.47
C HIS A 242 -17.69 4.31 8.52
N GLU A 243 -18.23 5.48 8.20
CA GLU A 243 -17.63 6.46 7.28
C GLU A 243 -16.31 7.03 7.83
N PHE A 244 -16.17 7.15 9.15
CA PHE A 244 -14.93 7.63 9.78
C PHE A 244 -13.86 6.55 9.92
N LEU A 245 -14.19 5.36 10.45
CA LEU A 245 -13.19 4.34 10.78
C LEU A 245 -12.63 3.62 9.55
N LEU A 246 -13.41 3.52 8.48
CA LEU A 246 -13.01 2.88 7.24
C LEU A 246 -11.78 3.56 6.59
N PRO A 247 -11.81 4.86 6.25
CA PRO A 247 -10.63 5.56 5.69
C PRO A 247 -9.49 5.67 6.71
N LEU A 248 -9.78 5.80 8.01
CA LEU A 248 -8.77 5.82 9.06
C LEU A 248 -7.94 4.52 9.06
N THR A 249 -8.59 3.38 8.89
CA THR A 249 -7.92 2.07 8.81
C THR A 249 -7.01 1.99 7.57
N GLY A 250 -7.46 2.53 6.43
CA GLY A 250 -6.64 2.65 5.22
C GLY A 250 -5.38 3.51 5.42
N ILE A 251 -5.51 4.66 6.08
CA ILE A 251 -4.37 5.54 6.43
C ILE A 251 -3.38 4.81 7.35
N LEU A 252 -3.87 4.16 8.40
CA LEU A 252 -3.02 3.42 9.34
C LEU A 252 -2.28 2.26 8.64
N ALA A 253 -2.97 1.53 7.77
CA ALA A 253 -2.37 0.47 6.94
C ALA A 253 -1.26 1.02 6.04
N ALA A 254 -1.47 2.19 5.40
CA ALA A 254 -0.49 2.83 4.54
C ALA A 254 0.79 3.23 5.30
N ILE A 255 0.62 3.87 6.47
CA ILE A 255 1.73 4.29 7.34
C ILE A 255 2.50 3.06 7.82
N LEU A 256 1.79 2.02 8.28
CA LEU A 256 2.39 0.79 8.76
C LEU A 256 3.20 0.09 7.66
N LEU A 257 2.67 0.01 6.45
CA LEU A 257 3.37 -0.55 5.30
C LEU A 257 4.64 0.24 5.01
N ALA A 258 4.53 1.57 4.89
CA ALA A 258 5.67 2.44 4.59
C ALA A 258 6.78 2.29 5.65
N ALA A 259 6.42 2.31 6.94
CA ALA A 259 7.37 2.13 8.04
C ALA A 259 8.06 0.75 7.98
N SER A 260 7.30 -0.30 7.70
CA SER A 260 7.83 -1.67 7.58
C SER A 260 8.77 -1.81 6.38
N LEU A 261 8.46 -1.19 5.25
CA LEU A 261 9.32 -1.14 4.07
C LEU A 261 10.63 -0.40 4.34
N VAL A 262 10.61 0.75 5.03
CA VAL A 262 11.84 1.49 5.39
C VAL A 262 12.76 0.66 6.28
N LYS A 263 12.18 -0.16 7.15
CA LYS A 263 12.91 -0.96 8.15
C LYS A 263 13.43 -2.29 7.58
N TRP A 264 12.62 -3.02 6.81
CA TRP A 264 12.92 -4.40 6.43
C TRP A 264 13.14 -4.59 4.92
N VAL A 265 12.59 -3.74 4.05
CA VAL A 265 12.74 -3.88 2.59
C VAL A 265 13.08 -2.52 1.94
N PRO A 266 14.25 -1.94 2.26
CA PRO A 266 14.66 -0.62 1.76
C PRO A 266 14.81 -0.58 0.23
N GLU A 267 14.92 -1.74 -0.44
CA GLU A 267 14.93 -1.87 -1.89
C GLU A 267 13.76 -1.16 -2.55
N PHE A 268 12.59 -1.11 -1.89
CA PHE A 268 11.42 -0.41 -2.43
C PHE A 268 11.70 1.07 -2.71
N PHE A 269 12.22 1.79 -1.72
CA PHE A 269 12.52 3.21 -1.86
C PHE A 269 13.70 3.46 -2.80
N ALA A 270 14.74 2.62 -2.72
CA ALA A 270 15.86 2.69 -3.65
C ALA A 270 15.40 2.46 -5.11
N PHE A 271 14.45 1.55 -5.32
CA PHE A 271 13.88 1.27 -6.62
C PHE A 271 13.00 2.41 -7.16
N ILE A 272 12.20 3.07 -6.32
CA ILE A 272 11.47 4.28 -6.70
C ILE A 272 12.44 5.36 -7.18
N LEU A 273 13.51 5.61 -6.43
CA LEU A 273 14.55 6.57 -6.81
C LEU A 273 15.24 6.18 -8.13
N TYR A 274 15.44 4.88 -8.36
CA TYR A 274 16.00 4.35 -9.60
C TYR A 274 15.11 4.63 -10.81
N ILE A 275 13.79 4.42 -10.70
CA ILE A 275 12.83 4.79 -11.75
C ILE A 275 12.92 6.29 -12.04
N CYS A 276 12.91 7.14 -11.00
CA CYS A 276 13.03 8.59 -11.17
C CYS A 276 14.33 8.98 -11.90
N ALA A 277 15.45 8.33 -11.58
CA ALA A 277 16.73 8.58 -12.23
C ALA A 277 16.73 8.17 -13.72
N ILE A 278 16.11 7.04 -14.07
CA ILE A 278 15.94 6.61 -15.47
C ILE A 278 15.07 7.61 -16.23
N SER A 279 13.92 7.98 -15.69
CA SER A 279 13.00 8.93 -16.32
C SER A 279 13.71 10.24 -16.65
N LYS A 280 14.50 10.78 -15.70
CA LYS A 280 15.32 11.97 -15.92
C LYS A 280 16.32 11.81 -17.07
N CYS A 281 17.02 10.67 -17.14
CA CYS A 281 17.98 10.41 -18.21
C CYS A 281 17.30 10.30 -19.59
N TYR A 282 16.10 9.72 -19.64
CA TYR A 282 15.33 9.58 -20.87
C TYR A 282 14.81 10.93 -21.40
N PHE A 283 14.22 11.75 -20.54
CA PHE A 283 13.70 13.07 -20.92
C PHE A 283 14.82 14.07 -21.27
N SER A 284 15.98 14.01 -20.61
CA SER A 284 17.14 14.84 -20.94
C SER A 284 17.69 14.55 -22.34
N LYS A 285 17.76 13.27 -22.75
CA LYS A 285 18.20 12.90 -24.12
C LYS A 285 17.25 13.39 -25.22
N ARG A 286 15.94 13.48 -24.94
CA ARG A 286 14.94 14.01 -25.89
C ARG A 286 15.09 15.51 -26.14
N LYS A 287 15.52 16.30 -25.13
CA LYS A 287 15.78 17.74 -25.29
C LYS A 287 17.04 18.06 -26.10
N VAL A 288 17.99 17.12 -26.20
CA VAL A 288 19.23 17.30 -26.98
C VAL A 288 19.07 16.85 -28.44
N ARG A 289 17.98 16.12 -28.76
CA ARG A 289 17.66 15.64 -30.11
C ARG A 289 16.63 16.50 -30.85
N LYS A 290 16.09 17.54 -30.19
CA LYS A 290 15.29 18.59 -30.82
C LYS A 290 16.15 19.83 -30.92
#